data_AF-A0A536K3P0-F1
#
_entry.id   AF-A0A536K3P0-F1
#
_cell.length_a   1.000
_cell.length_b   1.000
_cell.length_c   1.000
_cell.angle_alpha   90.00
_cell.angle_beta   90.00
_cell.angle_gamma   90.00
#
_symmetry.space_group_name_H-M   'P 1'
#
loop_
_entity.id
_entity.type
_entity.pdbx_description
1 polymer ?
#
loop_
_entity_poly.entity_id
_entity_poly.type
_entity_poly.pdbx_seq_one_letter_code
_entity_poly.pdbx_strand_id
1 'polypeptide(L)'
;MAEQTPTAPAPIGHEERRNNLRRLDDVLEALEQLNLHDQTELTDSLARRLVELGVKQPYDFTITQLIEKVWGIQQPFLVKVVVERRRRRRRRMPIDLLP
;
A
#
# COMPACT_ATOMS: atom_id res chain seq x y z
N MET A 1 33.79 -21.34 19.23
CA MET A 1 33.38 -20.05 18.65
C MET A 1 32.46 -20.37 17.48
N ALA A 2 31.15 -20.17 17.63
CA ALA A 2 30.20 -20.44 16.56
C ALA A 2 30.00 -19.16 15.73
N GLU A 3 30.31 -19.24 14.44
CA GLU A 3 30.02 -18.21 13.45
C GLU A 3 28.50 -17.96 13.38
N GLN A 4 28.09 -16.76 13.76
CA GLN A 4 26.74 -16.27 13.55
C GLN A 4 26.66 -15.70 12.14
N THR A 5 26.27 -16.53 11.18
CA THR A 5 25.90 -16.09 9.84
C THR A 5 24.69 -15.16 9.95
N PRO A 6 24.71 -13.93 9.37
CA PRO A 6 23.56 -13.05 9.43
C PRO A 6 22.42 -13.64 8.59
N THR A 7 21.37 -14.11 9.26
CA THR A 7 20.11 -14.55 8.64
C THR A 7 19.56 -13.39 7.81
N ALA A 8 19.65 -13.50 6.49
CA ALA A 8 19.01 -12.57 5.56
C ALA A 8 17.52 -12.43 5.95
N PRO A 9 16.94 -11.22 5.93
CA PRO A 9 15.54 -11.02 6.28
C PRO A 9 14.68 -11.90 5.38
N ALA A 10 13.81 -12.71 5.99
CA ALA A 10 12.93 -13.62 5.28
C ALA A 10 12.20 -12.88 4.14
N PRO A 11 12.02 -13.50 2.95
CA PRO A 11 11.27 -12.87 1.88
C PRO A 11 9.85 -12.60 2.40
N ILE A 12 9.53 -11.32 2.63
CA ILE A 12 8.20 -10.87 3.03
C ILE A 12 7.18 -11.62 2.19
N GLY A 13 6.39 -12.47 2.85
CA GLY A 13 5.48 -13.39 2.20
C GLY A 13 4.54 -12.65 1.26
N HIS A 14 4.21 -13.25 0.12
CA HIS A 14 3.28 -12.65 -0.85
C HIS A 14 1.94 -12.24 -0.21
N GLU A 15 1.51 -12.98 0.82
CA GLU A 15 0.32 -12.67 1.61
C GLU A 15 0.46 -11.42 2.47
N GLU A 16 1.58 -11.25 3.16
CA GLU A 16 1.87 -10.07 3.96
C GLU A 16 1.96 -8.81 3.09
N ARG A 17 2.60 -8.92 1.93
CA ARG A 17 2.63 -7.83 0.93
C ARG A 17 1.23 -7.47 0.44
N ARG A 18 0.37 -8.46 0.19
CA ARG A 18 -1.03 -8.24 -0.22
C ARG A 18 -1.85 -7.57 0.89
N ASN A 19 -1.66 -8.00 2.14
CA ASN A 19 -2.33 -7.41 3.29
C ASN A 19 -1.90 -5.95 3.50
N ASN A 20 -0.60 -5.66 3.38
CA ASN A 20 -0.08 -4.30 3.52
C ASN A 20 -0.60 -3.36 2.42
N LEU A 21 -0.66 -3.85 1.17
CA LEU A 21 -1.30 -3.13 0.07
C LEU A 21 -2.76 -2.78 0.35
N ARG A 22 -3.53 -3.75 0.86
CA ARG A 22 -4.95 -3.53 1.18
C ARG A 22 -5.13 -2.49 2.30
N ARG A 23 -4.22 -2.48 3.27
CA ARG A 23 -4.21 -1.46 4.34
C ARG A 23 -3.85 -0.08 3.81
N LEU A 24 -2.92 0.02 2.85
CA LEU A 24 -2.60 1.28 2.17
C LEU A 24 -3.80 1.81 1.37
N ASP A 25 -4.50 0.95 0.62
CA ASP A 25 -5.71 1.33 -0.14
C ASP A 25 -6.82 1.85 0.80
N ASP A 26 -7.10 1.14 1.90
CA ASP A 26 -8.12 1.53 2.88
C ASP A 26 -7.82 2.87 3.56
N VAL A 27 -6.55 3.10 3.94
CA VAL A 27 -6.11 4.37 4.54
C VAL A 27 -6.16 5.51 3.52
N LEU A 28 -5.83 5.25 2.26
CA LEU A 28 -5.93 6.24 1.19
C LEU A 28 -7.38 6.66 0.95
N GLU A 29 -8.30 5.70 0.84
CA GLU A 29 -9.74 5.96 0.68
C GLU A 29 -10.30 6.80 1.83
N ALA A 30 -9.93 6.47 3.07
CA ALA A 30 -10.35 7.24 4.24
C ALA A 30 -9.81 8.68 4.23
N LEU A 31 -8.54 8.89 3.86
CA LEU A 31 -7.96 10.23 3.75
C LEU A 31 -8.58 11.04 2.60
N GLU A 32 -8.84 10.42 1.46
CA GLU A 32 -9.54 11.08 0.34
C GLU A 32 -10.96 11.49 0.73
N GLN A 33 -11.67 10.64 1.50
CA GLN A 33 -12.98 10.99 2.01
C GLN A 33 -12.92 12.19 2.98
N LEU A 34 -11.97 12.22 3.92
CA LEU A 34 -11.76 13.39 4.79
C LEU A 34 -11.50 14.65 3.95
N ASN A 35 -10.65 14.56 2.93
CA ASN A 35 -10.31 15.67 2.04
C ASN A 35 -11.53 16.15 1.21
N LEU A 36 -12.38 15.23 0.74
CA LEU A 36 -13.61 15.56 0.01
C LEU A 36 -14.66 16.27 0.87
N HIS A 37 -14.70 15.96 2.17
CA HIS A 37 -15.60 16.58 3.13
C HIS A 37 -15.01 17.85 3.78
N ASP A 38 -13.86 18.35 3.29
CA ASP A 38 -13.12 19.48 3.87
C ASP A 38 -12.77 19.26 5.36
N GLN A 39 -12.66 18.00 5.78
CA GLN A 39 -12.30 17.66 7.15
C GLN A 39 -10.78 17.74 7.31
N THR A 40 -10.34 18.54 8.27
CA THR A 40 -8.93 18.74 8.59
C THR A 40 -8.45 17.90 9.77
N GLU A 41 -9.39 17.33 10.53
CA GLU A 41 -9.09 16.52 11.70
C GLU A 41 -8.86 15.06 11.34
N LEU A 42 -7.69 14.57 11.77
CA LEU A 42 -7.33 13.17 11.63
C LEU A 42 -7.83 12.38 12.85
N THR A 43 -8.64 11.34 12.62
CA THR A 43 -9.08 10.45 13.70
C THR A 43 -7.91 9.63 14.27
N ASP A 44 -7.92 9.34 15.58
CA ASP A 44 -6.88 8.52 16.23
C ASP A 44 -6.74 7.12 15.61
N SER A 45 -7.86 6.56 15.17
CA SER A 45 -7.89 5.28 14.46
C SER A 45 -7.09 5.34 13.15
N LEU A 46 -7.24 6.42 12.38
CA LEU A 46 -6.55 6.59 11.10
C LEU A 46 -5.07 6.95 11.32
N ALA A 47 -4.78 7.79 12.31
CA ALA A 47 -3.42 8.10 12.74
C ALA A 47 -2.62 6.85 13.13
N ARG A 48 -3.23 5.94 13.91
CA ARG A 48 -2.60 4.68 14.29
C ARG A 48 -2.28 3.81 13.07
N ARG A 49 -3.20 3.69 12.12
CA ARG A 49 -2.98 2.93 10.88
C ARG A 49 -1.85 3.54 10.05
N LEU A 50 -1.78 4.86 9.96
CA LEU A 50 -0.70 5.57 9.27
C LEU A 50 0.67 5.26 9.88
N VAL A 51 0.76 5.22 11.21
CA VAL A 51 2.00 4.83 11.91
C VAL A 51 2.39 3.38 11.62
N GLU A 52 1.43 2.45 11.63
CA GLU A 52 1.66 1.04 11.28
C GLU A 52 2.17 0.86 9.83
N LEU A 53 1.80 1.78 8.94
CA LEU A 53 2.23 1.81 7.54
C LEU A 53 3.58 2.54 7.33
N GLY A 54 4.14 3.12 8.39
CA GLY A 54 5.44 3.80 8.36
C GLY A 54 5.39 5.32 8.23
N VAL A 55 4.20 5.93 8.28
CA VAL A 55 4.04 7.39 8.36
C VAL A 55 4.24 7.84 9.81
N LYS A 56 5.43 8.38 10.10
CA LYS A 56 5.76 8.90 11.43
C LYS A 56 5.05 10.23 11.67
N GLN A 57 4.54 10.45 12.88
CA GLN A 57 3.86 11.69 13.31
C GLN A 57 2.75 12.15 12.35
N PRO A 58 1.67 11.37 12.19
CA PRO A 58 0.65 11.67 11.20
C PRO A 58 -0.12 12.97 11.48
N TYR A 59 -0.17 13.46 12.72
CA TYR A 59 -0.82 14.73 13.07
C TYR A 59 -0.03 15.98 12.67
N ASP A 60 1.26 15.85 12.34
CA ASP A 60 2.09 16.97 11.87
C ASP A 60 1.85 17.31 10.39
N PHE A 61 0.99 16.54 9.70
CA PHE A 61 0.72 16.68 8.28
C PHE A 61 -0.75 16.97 8.01
N THR A 62 -1.01 17.78 6.98
CA THR A 62 -2.38 17.95 6.48
C THR A 62 -2.88 16.66 5.84
N ILE A 63 -4.21 16.49 5.74
CA ILE A 63 -4.82 15.33 5.05
C ILE A 63 -4.24 15.17 3.63
N THR A 64 -4.08 16.26 2.89
CA THR A 64 -3.46 16.26 1.56
C THR A 64 -2.02 15.76 1.59
N GLN A 65 -1.19 16.20 2.54
CA GLN A 65 0.19 15.72 2.69
C GLN A 65 0.25 14.24 3.09
N LEU A 66 -0.73 13.76 3.88
CA LEU A 66 -0.85 12.35 4.23
C LEU A 66 -1.21 11.50 3.01
N ILE A 67 -2.11 11.96 2.14
CA ILE A 67 -2.45 11.31 0.86
C ILE A 67 -1.18 11.14 0.01
N GLU A 68 -0.37 12.21 -0.15
CA GLU A 68 0.88 12.15 -0.92
C GLU A 68 1.90 11.16 -0.35
N LYS A 69 2.05 11.12 0.98
CA LYS A 69 2.96 10.18 1.66
C LYS A 69 2.52 8.73 1.48
N VAL A 70 1.22 8.44 1.69
CA VAL A 70 0.65 7.10 1.50
C VAL A 70 0.79 6.69 0.04
N TRP A 71 0.52 7.59 -0.90
CA TRP A 71 0.72 7.36 -2.33
C TRP A 71 2.17 7.04 -2.66
N GLY A 72 3.14 7.78 -2.11
CA GLY A 72 4.57 7.52 -2.28
C GLY A 72 5.00 6.15 -1.76
N ILE A 73 4.42 5.69 -0.65
CA ILE A 73 4.61 4.32 -0.13
C ILE A 73 3.97 3.29 -1.08
N GLN A 74 2.84 3.62 -1.72
CA GLN A 74 2.11 2.73 -2.62
C GLN A 74 2.78 2.56 -4.00
N GLN A 75 3.42 3.61 -4.53
CA GLN A 75 4.09 3.61 -5.85
C GLN A 75 4.93 2.35 -6.18
N PRO A 76 5.86 1.88 -5.32
CA PRO A 76 6.66 0.69 -5.61
C PRO A 76 5.84 -0.61 -5.69
N PHE A 77 4.65 -0.63 -5.09
CA PHE A 77 3.74 -1.76 -5.17
C PHE A 77 2.79 -1.65 -6.37
N LEU A 78 2.39 -0.44 -6.79
CA LEU A 78 1.55 -0.22 -7.97
C LEU A 78 2.23 -0.66 -9.26
N VAL A 79 3.53 -0.41 -9.44
CA VAL A 79 4.28 -0.92 -10.61
C VAL A 79 4.19 -2.44 -10.69
N LYS A 80 4.32 -3.13 -9.55
CA LYS A 80 4.19 -4.60 -9.48
C LYS A 80 2.75 -5.06 -9.72
N VAL A 81 1.75 -4.36 -9.18
CA VAL A 81 0.33 -4.70 -9.33
C VAL A 81 -0.18 -4.44 -10.75
N VAL A 82 0.23 -3.36 -11.42
CA VAL A 82 -0.13 -3.08 -12.83
C VAL A 82 0.49 -4.13 -13.75
N VAL A 83 1.76 -4.50 -13.54
CA VAL A 83 2.43 -5.57 -14.29
C VAL A 83 1.74 -6.92 -14.06
N GLU A 84 1.40 -7.26 -12.81
CA GLU A 84 0.74 -8.51 -12.46
C GLU A 84 -0.72 -8.56 -12.95
N ARG A 85 -1.47 -7.45 -12.88
CA ARG A 85 -2.82 -7.31 -13.47
C ARG A 85 -2.76 -7.46 -15.00
N ARG A 86 -1.77 -6.87 -15.69
CA ARG A 86 -1.52 -7.07 -17.13
C ARG A 86 -1.18 -8.53 -17.46
N ARG A 87 -0.33 -9.19 -16.66
CA ARG A 87 0.05 -10.60 -16.82
C ARG A 87 -1.14 -11.54 -16.62
N ARG A 88 -1.99 -11.27 -15.61
CA ARG A 88 -3.23 -12.03 -15.37
C ARG A 88 -4.28 -11.81 -16.46
N ARG A 89 -4.39 -10.60 -17.04
CA ARG A 89 -5.27 -10.35 -18.20
C ARG A 89 -4.81 -11.09 -19.46
N ARG A 90 -3.50 -11.13 -19.75
CA ARG A 90 -2.95 -11.92 -20.88
C ARG A 90 -3.20 -13.42 -20.73
N ARG A 91 -3.17 -13.95 -19.51
CA ARG A 91 -3.48 -15.37 -19.22
C ARG A 91 -4.97 -15.71 -19.24
N ARG A 92 -5.86 -14.70 -19.32
CA ARG A 92 -7.31 -14.86 -19.36
C ARG A 92 -7.92 -14.61 -20.75
N MET A 93 -7.10 -14.47 -21.78
CA MET A 93 -7.62 -14.54 -23.16
C MET A 93 -7.77 -16.01 -23.53
N PRO A 94 -9.01 -16.52 -23.73
CA PRO A 94 -9.17 -17.83 -24.37
C PRO A 94 -8.61 -17.75 -25.78
N ILE A 95 -7.89 -18.79 -26.20
CA ILE A 95 -7.25 -18.96 -27.51
C ILE A 95 -8.29 -19.19 -28.64
N ASP A 96 -9.57 -18.87 -28.38
CA ASP A 96 -10.71 -19.36 -29.17
C ASP A 96 -11.43 -18.27 -29.99
N LEU A 97 -10.74 -17.19 -30.33
CA LEU A 97 -11.26 -16.18 -31.26
C LEU A 97 -10.20 -15.86 -32.33
N LEU A 98 -9.99 -16.84 -33.21
CA LEU A 98 -9.47 -16.61 -34.55
C LEU A 98 -10.57 -17.07 -35.53
N PRO A 99 -11.11 -16.18 -36.39
CA PRO A 99 -11.59 -16.62 -37.69
C PRO A 99 -10.41 -16.97 -38.61
#